data_AF-A0AB73KYM4-F1
#
_entry.id   AF-A0AB73KYM4-F1
#
_cell.length_a   1.000
_cell.length_b   1.000
_cell.length_c   1.000
_cell.angle_alpha   90.00
_cell.angle_beta   90.00
_cell.angle_gamma   90.00
#
_symmetry.space_group_name_H-M   'P 1'
#
loop_
_entity.id
_entity.type
_entity.pdbx_description
1 polymer ?
#
loop_
_entity_poly.entity_id
_entity_poly.type
_entity_poly.pdbx_seq_one_letter_code
_entity_poly.pdbx_strand_id
1 'polypeptide(L)'
;DVRDVSQAEGDLVKAAPLKLKVSKPKNGCITAVSGAGFFCDYVREVFHSDPAFGKTKEERAKIWNKGGLKIRTTLDPQAQESVQASIKDHVYQSDKVATAVTLVEPGSGKVLGMGQSMPYGSASTETTINFSANKNMGGSAYGFPTGSTFKPFVAAAAIEQGVPA
;
A
#
# COMPACT_ATOMS: atom_id res chain seq x y z
N ASP A 1 31.42 11.53 32.05
CA ASP A 1 31.21 12.88 32.58
C ASP A 1 31.72 13.88 31.54
N VAL A 2 30.85 14.34 30.65
CA VAL A 2 31.25 15.09 29.44
C VAL A 2 31.55 16.57 29.71
N ARG A 3 31.30 17.09 30.93
CA ARG A 3 31.62 18.47 31.38
C ARG A 3 31.15 19.62 30.47
N ASP A 4 30.32 19.34 29.47
CA ASP A 4 29.80 20.33 28.53
C ASP A 4 28.77 21.30 29.16
N VAL A 5 28.31 21.04 30.39
CA VAL A 5 27.34 21.86 31.13
C VAL A 5 27.71 21.87 32.62
N SER A 6 27.69 23.04 33.26
CA SER A 6 27.90 23.12 34.72
C SER A 6 26.68 22.64 35.50
N GLN A 7 26.87 22.20 36.75
CA GLN A 7 25.75 21.75 37.60
C GLN A 7 24.67 22.84 37.76
N ALA A 8 25.09 24.10 37.91
CA ALA A 8 24.19 25.25 38.04
C ALA A 8 23.36 25.48 36.76
N GLU A 9 23.96 25.33 35.58
CA GLU A 9 23.23 25.40 34.30
C GLU A 9 22.27 24.23 34.13
N GLY A 10 22.70 23.02 34.52
CA GLY A 10 21.86 21.82 34.51
C GLY A 10 20.62 21.96 35.38
N ASP A 11 20.79 22.48 36.61
CA ASP A 11 19.68 22.69 37.55
C ASP A 11 18.72 23.78 37.07
N LEU A 12 19.24 24.86 36.47
CA LEU A 12 18.43 25.94 35.89
C LEU A 12 17.57 25.44 34.72
N VAL A 13 18.16 24.69 33.79
CA VAL A 13 17.44 24.18 32.60
C VAL A 13 16.45 23.08 32.99
N LYS A 14 16.76 22.25 34.00
CA LYS A 14 15.85 21.22 34.52
C LYS A 14 14.57 21.82 35.13
N ALA A 15 14.66 22.99 35.75
CA ALA A 15 13.51 23.69 36.33
C ALA A 15 12.66 24.43 35.29
N ALA A 16 13.16 24.62 34.06
CA ALA A 16 12.45 25.34 33.01
C ALA A 16 11.33 24.47 32.39
N PRO A 17 10.16 25.05 32.07
CA PRO A 17 9.09 24.32 31.41
C PRO A 17 9.51 23.87 30.00
N LEU A 18 9.26 22.60 29.68
CA LEU A 18 9.54 22.02 28.38
C LEU A 18 8.58 22.59 27.32
N LYS A 19 9.05 23.56 26.52
CA LYS A 19 8.31 24.15 25.39
C LYS A 19 8.35 23.24 24.15
N LEU A 20 7.88 22.00 24.29
CA LEU A 20 7.94 21.00 23.22
C LEU A 20 6.94 21.31 22.10
N LYS A 21 7.39 21.23 20.85
CA LYS A 21 6.51 21.15 19.68
C LYS A 21 6.19 19.68 19.39
N VAL A 22 5.26 19.11 20.15
CA VAL A 22 4.90 17.70 20.02
C VAL A 22 4.17 17.47 18.69
N SER A 23 4.56 16.43 17.96
CA SER A 23 3.84 15.95 16.78
C SER A 23 3.71 14.43 16.84
N LYS A 24 2.64 13.89 16.24
CA LYS A 24 2.52 12.45 16.04
C LYS A 24 3.27 12.09 14.75
N PRO A 25 4.29 11.21 14.81
CA PRO A 25 4.92 10.73 13.60
C PRO A 25 3.88 9.96 12.77
N LYS A 26 3.72 10.35 11.51
CA LYS A 26 2.97 9.54 10.54
C LYS A 26 3.99 8.67 9.81
N ASN A 27 3.84 7.35 9.91
CA ASN A 27 4.77 6.39 9.32
C ASN A 27 4.01 5.32 8.52
N GLY A 28 4.66 4.73 7.54
CA GLY A 28 4.11 3.65 6.72
C GLY A 28 3.22 4.15 5.58
N CYS A 29 2.51 3.23 4.93
CA CYS A 29 1.79 3.51 3.69
C CYS A 29 0.58 4.45 3.83
N ILE A 30 0.14 4.73 5.06
CA ILE A 30 -0.86 5.79 5.34
C ILE A 30 -0.35 7.20 5.00
N THR A 31 0.96 7.39 4.85
CA THR A 31 1.56 8.67 4.44
C THR A 31 1.80 8.76 2.94
N ALA A 32 1.50 7.71 2.19
CA ALA A 32 1.66 7.73 0.74
C ALA A 32 0.80 8.85 0.13
N VAL A 33 1.40 9.58 -0.80
CA VAL A 33 0.74 10.68 -1.51
C VAL A 33 -0.04 10.14 -2.71
N SER A 34 -0.86 10.99 -3.34
CA SER A 34 -1.60 10.66 -4.57
C SER A 34 -2.47 9.40 -4.48
N GLY A 35 -3.01 9.13 -3.29
CA GLY A 35 -3.85 7.94 -3.03
C GLY A 35 -3.11 6.60 -3.18
N ALA A 36 -1.78 6.60 -3.22
CA ALA A 36 -0.97 5.42 -3.48
C ALA A 36 -0.78 4.50 -2.25
N GLY A 37 -1.60 4.64 -1.21
CA GLY A 37 -1.48 3.86 0.03
C GLY A 37 -1.55 2.35 -0.20
N PHE A 38 -2.52 1.89 -1.00
CA PHE A 38 -2.64 0.48 -1.37
C PHE A 38 -1.52 -0.02 -2.27
N PHE A 39 -1.02 0.82 -3.18
CA PHE A 39 0.16 0.49 -3.98
C PHE A 39 1.41 0.34 -3.11
N CYS A 40 1.62 1.26 -2.16
CA CYS A 40 2.71 1.20 -1.20
C CYS A 40 2.65 -0.09 -0.37
N ASP A 41 1.46 -0.45 0.11
CA ASP A 41 1.29 -1.66 0.92
C ASP A 41 1.49 -2.93 0.08
N TYR A 42 1.04 -2.92 -1.17
CA TYR A 42 1.30 -3.99 -2.13
C TYR A 42 2.81 -4.19 -2.35
N VAL A 43 3.58 -3.11 -2.53
CA VAL A 43 5.05 -3.17 -2.66
C VAL A 43 5.70 -3.71 -1.39
N ARG A 44 5.20 -3.35 -0.21
CA ARG A 44 5.66 -3.89 1.07
C ARG A 44 5.44 -5.41 1.14
N GLU A 45 4.28 -5.90 0.75
CA GLU A 45 3.98 -7.33 0.72
C GLU A 45 4.79 -8.09 -0.34
N VAL A 46 5.04 -7.50 -1.52
CA VAL A 46 6.00 -8.04 -2.50
C VAL A 46 7.38 -8.18 -1.87
N PHE A 47 7.89 -7.13 -1.21
CA PHE A 47 9.19 -7.18 -0.56
C PHE A 47 9.29 -8.29 0.50
N HIS A 48 8.23 -8.50 1.30
CA HIS A 48 8.22 -9.54 2.32
C HIS A 48 8.01 -10.95 1.78
N SER A 49 7.51 -11.10 0.56
CA SER A 49 7.26 -12.41 -0.07
C SER A 49 8.37 -12.85 -1.01
N ASP A 50 9.08 -11.91 -1.64
CA ASP A 50 10.08 -12.21 -2.66
C ASP A 50 11.42 -12.68 -2.05
N PRO A 51 11.90 -13.91 -2.35
CA PRO A 51 13.16 -14.43 -1.85
C PRO A 51 14.40 -13.65 -2.32
N ALA A 52 14.28 -12.80 -3.35
CA ALA A 52 15.35 -11.91 -3.79
C ALA A 52 15.82 -10.95 -2.68
N PHE A 53 14.96 -10.64 -1.70
CA PHE A 53 15.29 -9.72 -0.59
C PHE A 53 15.76 -10.41 0.69
N GLY A 54 15.84 -11.75 0.72
CA GLY A 54 16.28 -12.52 1.88
C GLY A 54 15.72 -13.94 1.87
N LYS A 55 16.42 -14.90 2.50
CA LYS A 55 16.06 -16.32 2.45
C LYS A 55 14.80 -16.60 3.28
N THR A 56 14.68 -15.96 4.44
CA THR A 56 13.52 -16.13 5.32
C THR A 56 12.69 -14.85 5.43
N LYS A 57 11.45 -14.97 5.91
CA LYS A 57 10.56 -13.83 6.14
C LYS A 57 11.14 -12.88 7.18
N GLU A 58 11.79 -13.42 8.21
CA GLU A 58 12.41 -12.69 9.31
C GLU A 58 13.60 -11.85 8.82
N GLU A 59 14.42 -12.40 7.92
CA GLU A 59 15.52 -11.66 7.29
C GLU A 59 15.00 -10.47 6.48
N ARG A 60 13.96 -10.68 5.67
CA ARG A 60 13.32 -9.61 4.88
C ARG A 60 12.70 -8.55 5.79
N ALA A 61 12.00 -8.94 6.85
CA ALA A 61 11.45 -8.01 7.83
C ALA A 61 12.55 -7.19 8.53
N LYS A 62 13.69 -7.80 8.86
CA LYS A 62 14.83 -7.09 9.47
C LYS A 62 15.42 -6.04 8.52
N ILE A 63 15.56 -6.36 7.23
CA ILE A 63 16.05 -5.42 6.22
C ILE A 63 15.08 -4.24 6.05
N TRP A 64 13.79 -4.53 5.93
CA TRP A 64 12.74 -3.50 5.86
C TRP A 64 12.79 -2.56 7.06
N ASN A 65 12.84 -3.11 8.28
CA ASN A 65 12.82 -2.34 9.52
C ASN A 65 14.12 -1.58 9.80
N LYS A 66 15.27 -2.05 9.29
CA LYS A 66 16.53 -1.32 9.39
C LYS A 66 16.50 -0.01 8.60
N GLY A 67 15.68 0.07 7.54
CA GLY A 67 15.56 1.24 6.69
C GLY A 67 16.80 1.47 5.80
N GLY A 68 16.90 2.67 5.24
CA GLY A 68 18.00 3.06 4.33
C GLY A 68 17.87 2.54 2.89
N LEU A 69 16.76 1.87 2.57
CA LEU A 69 16.47 1.36 1.23
C LEU A 69 15.99 2.49 0.32
N LYS A 70 16.42 2.45 -0.95
CA LYS A 70 15.80 3.20 -2.04
C LYS A 70 15.04 2.22 -2.93
N ILE A 71 13.72 2.14 -2.74
CA ILE A 71 12.85 1.25 -3.49
C ILE A 71 12.39 1.97 -4.76
N ARG A 72 12.65 1.37 -5.92
CA ARG A 72 12.09 1.79 -7.21
C ARG A 72 10.96 0.83 -7.57
N THR A 73 9.80 1.37 -7.87
CA THR A 73 8.59 0.58 -8.16
C THR A 73 8.15 0.79 -9.60
N THR A 74 7.09 0.09 -9.98
CA THR A 74 6.45 0.21 -11.29
C THR A 74 5.40 1.31 -11.36
N LEU A 75 5.16 2.05 -10.26
CA LEU A 75 4.14 3.09 -10.22
C LEU A 75 4.45 4.15 -11.26
N ASP A 76 3.48 4.39 -12.14
CA ASP A 76 3.49 5.51 -13.06
C ASP A 76 2.62 6.63 -12.45
N PRO A 77 3.18 7.83 -12.20
CA PRO A 77 2.43 8.91 -11.55
C PRO A 77 1.16 9.33 -12.30
N GLN A 78 1.19 9.33 -13.63
CA GLN A 78 0.06 9.72 -14.46
C GLN A 78 -1.06 8.65 -14.40
N ALA A 79 -0.69 7.37 -14.47
CA ALA A 79 -1.61 6.26 -14.28
C ALA A 79 -2.26 6.29 -12.90
N GLN A 80 -1.46 6.49 -11.85
CA GLN A 80 -1.95 6.58 -10.48
C GLN A 80 -2.94 7.73 -10.29
N GLU A 81 -2.63 8.91 -10.84
CA GLU A 81 -3.52 10.06 -10.81
C GLU A 81 -4.83 9.79 -11.56
N SER A 82 -4.74 9.18 -12.74
CA SER A 82 -5.92 8.83 -13.57
C SER A 82 -6.84 7.84 -12.84
N VAL A 83 -6.27 6.83 -12.18
CA VAL A 83 -7.01 5.88 -11.33
C VAL A 83 -7.75 6.62 -10.22
N GLN A 84 -7.08 7.52 -9.52
CA GLN A 84 -7.68 8.26 -8.40
C GLN A 84 -8.75 9.24 -8.84
N ALA A 85 -8.55 9.94 -9.96
CA ALA A 85 -9.53 10.84 -10.54
C ALA A 85 -10.80 10.05 -10.92
N SER A 86 -10.65 8.97 -11.69
CA SER A 86 -11.79 8.13 -12.10
C SER A 86 -12.59 7.60 -10.90
N ILE A 87 -11.93 7.14 -9.84
CA ILE A 87 -12.62 6.65 -8.64
C ILE A 87 -13.42 7.78 -7.97
N LYS A 88 -12.79 8.94 -7.74
CA LYS A 88 -13.42 10.07 -7.05
C LYS A 88 -14.63 10.63 -7.79
N ASP A 89 -14.61 10.60 -9.11
CA ASP A 89 -15.69 11.12 -9.94
C ASP A 89 -16.93 10.20 -9.96
N HIS A 90 -16.80 8.93 -9.55
CA HIS A 90 -17.85 7.93 -9.71
C HIS A 90 -18.33 7.26 -8.41
N VAL A 91 -17.47 7.15 -7.39
CA VAL A 91 -17.82 6.51 -6.11
C VAL A 91 -17.23 7.31 -4.96
N TYR A 92 -18.11 7.89 -4.13
CA TYR A 92 -17.71 8.71 -2.99
C TYR A 92 -17.29 7.83 -1.80
N GLN A 93 -16.42 8.38 -0.95
CA GLN A 93 -15.96 7.67 0.26
C GLN A 93 -17.09 7.33 1.24
N SER A 94 -18.20 8.09 1.19
CA SER A 94 -19.39 7.90 2.02
C SER A 94 -20.38 6.88 1.46
N ASP A 95 -20.15 6.37 0.25
CA ASP A 95 -21.08 5.45 -0.39
C ASP A 95 -21.09 4.10 0.34
N LYS A 96 -22.24 3.43 0.33
CA LYS A 96 -22.38 2.07 0.87
C LYS A 96 -21.68 1.02 -0.01
N VAL A 97 -21.25 1.41 -1.20
CA VAL A 97 -20.54 0.57 -2.17
C VAL A 97 -19.10 1.04 -2.28
N ALA A 98 -18.20 0.11 -2.57
CA ALA A 98 -16.81 0.41 -2.83
C ALA A 98 -16.42 0.02 -4.25
N THR A 99 -15.48 0.78 -4.83
CA THR A 99 -14.83 0.44 -6.09
C THR A 99 -13.34 0.30 -5.87
N ALA A 100 -12.68 -0.50 -6.72
CA ALA A 100 -11.25 -0.63 -6.78
C ALA A 100 -10.79 -0.73 -8.24
N VAL A 101 -9.67 -0.09 -8.54
CA VAL A 101 -9.11 -0.03 -9.89
C VAL A 101 -7.61 -0.29 -9.79
N THR A 102 -7.14 -1.21 -10.63
CA THR A 102 -5.72 -1.52 -10.81
C THR A 102 -5.40 -1.45 -12.29
N LEU A 103 -4.43 -0.63 -12.66
CA LEU A 103 -3.94 -0.52 -14.03
C LEU A 103 -2.67 -1.37 -14.19
N VAL A 104 -2.68 -2.26 -15.18
CA VAL A 104 -1.59 -3.22 -15.43
C VAL A 104 -1.09 -3.07 -16.87
N GLU A 105 0.24 -3.01 -17.04
CA GLU A 105 0.90 -3.03 -18.36
C GLU A 105 0.78 -4.42 -19.00
N PRO A 106 0.15 -4.55 -20.18
CA PRO A 106 0.08 -5.83 -20.89
C PRO A 106 1.46 -6.39 -21.25
N GLY A 107 1.61 -7.70 -21.22
CA GLY A 107 2.85 -8.41 -21.53
C GLY A 107 3.86 -8.44 -20.38
N SER A 108 4.08 -7.33 -19.67
CA SER A 108 5.01 -7.31 -18.52
C SER A 108 4.34 -7.62 -17.18
N GLY A 109 3.04 -7.35 -17.04
CA GLY A 109 2.30 -7.50 -15.79
C GLY A 109 2.62 -6.44 -14.74
N LYS A 110 3.34 -5.36 -15.09
CA LYS A 110 3.64 -4.28 -14.14
C LYS A 110 2.35 -3.59 -13.70
N VAL A 111 2.16 -3.46 -12.40
CA VAL A 111 1.10 -2.60 -11.85
C VAL A 111 1.57 -1.15 -11.95
N LEU A 112 0.86 -0.33 -12.71
CA LEU A 112 1.21 1.08 -12.95
C LEU A 112 0.46 2.03 -12.01
N GLY A 113 -0.74 1.65 -11.58
CA GLY A 113 -1.54 2.43 -10.63
C GLY A 113 -2.55 1.55 -9.92
N MET A 114 -2.86 1.89 -8.67
CA MET A 114 -3.80 1.13 -7.82
C MET A 114 -4.54 2.09 -6.88
N GLY A 115 -5.85 1.94 -6.82
CA GLY A 115 -6.70 2.76 -5.97
C GLY A 115 -8.04 2.10 -5.67
N GLN A 116 -8.72 2.62 -4.65
CA GLN A 116 -10.08 2.24 -4.27
C GLN A 116 -10.77 3.42 -3.60
N SER A 117 -12.12 3.43 -3.60
CA SER A 117 -12.89 4.55 -3.05
C SER A 117 -12.75 4.71 -1.55
N MET A 118 -12.54 3.63 -0.80
CA MET A 118 -12.20 3.70 0.63
C MET A 118 -10.70 3.96 0.78
N PRO A 119 -10.27 5.12 1.31
CA PRO A 119 -8.84 5.43 1.43
C PRO A 119 -8.11 4.47 2.37
N TYR A 120 -6.79 4.40 2.21
CA TYR A 120 -5.95 3.57 3.08
C TYR A 120 -5.93 4.15 4.50
N GLY A 121 -6.39 3.37 5.48
CA GLY A 121 -6.43 3.80 6.87
C GLY A 121 -7.37 2.97 7.73
N SER A 122 -7.75 3.52 8.89
CA SER A 122 -8.51 2.81 9.91
C SER A 122 -9.71 3.60 10.46
N ALA A 123 -10.01 4.78 9.91
CA ALA A 123 -11.25 5.49 10.20
C ALA A 123 -12.47 4.77 9.60
N SER A 124 -13.68 5.19 9.97
CA SER A 124 -14.93 4.53 9.57
C SER A 124 -15.17 4.45 8.05
N THR A 125 -14.61 5.38 7.28
CA THR A 125 -14.68 5.42 5.80
C THR A 125 -13.38 4.98 5.13
N GLU A 126 -12.44 4.42 5.89
CA GLU A 126 -11.14 3.97 5.43
C GLU A 126 -11.02 2.44 5.59
N THR A 127 -10.02 1.85 4.94
CA THR A 127 -9.70 0.45 5.14
C THR A 127 -8.23 0.18 4.87
N THR A 128 -7.70 -0.88 5.47
CA THR A 128 -6.39 -1.44 5.11
C THR A 128 -6.52 -2.66 4.19
N ILE A 129 -7.75 -3.07 3.86
CA ILE A 129 -7.99 -4.21 2.96
C ILE A 129 -7.82 -3.72 1.52
N ASN A 130 -6.87 -4.31 0.81
CA ASN A 130 -6.66 -4.07 -0.61
C ASN A 130 -7.67 -4.88 -1.44
N PHE A 131 -8.68 -4.22 -1.99
CA PHE A 131 -9.74 -4.91 -2.73
C PHE A 131 -9.28 -5.50 -4.08
N SER A 132 -8.10 -5.11 -4.56
CA SER A 132 -7.52 -5.63 -5.80
C SER A 132 -6.50 -6.75 -5.59
N ALA A 133 -6.21 -7.14 -4.33
CA ALA A 133 -5.17 -8.10 -4.01
C ALA A 133 -5.71 -9.38 -3.38
N ASN A 134 -4.89 -10.43 -3.41
CA ASN A 134 -5.16 -11.68 -2.71
C ASN A 134 -4.97 -11.53 -1.19
N LYS A 135 -5.55 -12.44 -0.40
CA LYS A 135 -5.43 -12.47 1.07
C LYS A 135 -3.97 -12.39 1.56
N ASN A 136 -3.04 -13.07 0.90
CA ASN A 136 -1.62 -13.07 1.25
C ASN A 136 -0.87 -11.79 0.84
N MET A 137 -1.57 -10.83 0.22
CA MET A 137 -1.07 -9.55 -0.29
C MET A 137 -1.89 -8.37 0.29
N GLY A 138 -2.51 -8.55 1.46
CA GLY A 138 -3.33 -7.52 2.12
C GLY A 138 -4.80 -7.46 1.66
N GLY A 139 -5.24 -8.42 0.84
CA GLY A 139 -6.61 -8.48 0.34
C GLY A 139 -7.62 -9.15 1.26
N SER A 140 -8.87 -9.22 0.81
CA SER A 140 -9.95 -9.82 1.59
C SER A 140 -9.75 -11.32 1.81
N ALA A 141 -10.32 -11.87 2.88
CA ALA A 141 -10.13 -13.28 3.24
C ALA A 141 -10.67 -14.27 2.19
N TYR A 142 -11.71 -13.87 1.45
CA TYR A 142 -12.46 -14.74 0.53
C TYR A 142 -12.49 -14.22 -0.91
N GLY A 143 -11.86 -13.08 -1.20
CA GLY A 143 -11.98 -12.40 -2.49
C GLY A 143 -13.36 -11.78 -2.70
N PHE A 144 -13.67 -11.48 -3.96
CA PHE A 144 -14.96 -10.97 -4.42
C PHE A 144 -15.49 -11.85 -5.55
N PRO A 145 -16.81 -12.09 -5.65
CA PRO A 145 -17.39 -12.84 -6.77
C PRO A 145 -17.09 -12.15 -8.12
N THR A 146 -16.50 -12.89 -9.07
CA THR A 146 -16.10 -12.36 -10.38
C THR A 146 -17.25 -12.25 -11.37
N GLY A 147 -18.28 -13.08 -11.22
CA GLY A 147 -19.43 -13.12 -12.13
C GLY A 147 -19.03 -13.39 -13.58
N SER A 148 -19.68 -12.71 -14.53
CA SER A 148 -19.44 -12.93 -15.96
C SER A 148 -18.02 -12.53 -16.44
N THR A 149 -17.24 -11.82 -15.63
CA THR A 149 -15.85 -11.46 -15.99
C THR A 149 -14.94 -12.69 -16.13
N PHE A 150 -15.36 -13.85 -15.60
CA PHE A 150 -14.58 -15.10 -15.71
C PHE A 150 -14.86 -15.90 -17.00
N LYS A 151 -15.93 -15.59 -17.74
CA LYS A 151 -16.31 -16.32 -18.97
C LYS A 151 -15.19 -16.43 -20.01
N PRO A 152 -14.39 -15.38 -20.30
CA PRO A 152 -13.31 -15.47 -21.28
C PRO A 152 -12.27 -16.54 -20.95
N PHE A 153 -11.98 -16.79 -19.65
CA PHE A 153 -11.03 -17.83 -19.24
C PHE A 153 -11.56 -19.23 -19.49
N VAL A 154 -12.86 -19.46 -19.25
CA VAL A 154 -13.50 -20.75 -19.53
C VAL A 154 -13.58 -20.99 -21.04
N ALA A 155 -13.89 -19.95 -21.82
CA ALA A 155 -13.89 -20.02 -23.28
C ALA A 155 -12.47 -20.32 -23.84
N ALA A 156 -11.44 -19.66 -23.31
CA ALA A 156 -10.05 -19.92 -23.68
C ALA A 156 -9.66 -21.38 -23.41
N ALA A 157 -9.99 -21.92 -22.23
CA ALA A 157 -9.72 -23.32 -21.90
C ALA A 157 -10.43 -24.31 -22.85
N ALA A 158 -11.67 -23.99 -23.29
CA ALA A 158 -12.38 -24.80 -24.27
C ALA A 158 -11.68 -24.79 -25.64
N ILE A 159 -11.26 -23.62 -26.11
CA ILE A 159 -10.50 -23.48 -27.36
C ILE A 159 -9.15 -24.23 -27.28
N GLU A 160 -8.44 -24.15 -26.15
CA GLU A 160 -7.19 -24.89 -25.91
C GLU A 160 -7.39 -26.41 -25.92
N GLN A 161 -8.59 -26.87 -25.54
CA GLN A 161 -8.99 -28.29 -25.62
C GLN A 161 -9.52 -28.70 -27.01
N GLY A 162 -9.49 -27.79 -27.98
CA GLY A 162 -9.96 -28.04 -29.34
C GLY A 162 -11.48 -28.02 -29.51
N VAL A 163 -12.22 -27.49 -28.54
CA VAL A 163 -13.65 -27.23 -28.71
C VAL A 163 -13.81 -26.09 -29.72
N PRO A 164 -14.55 -26.29 -30.82
CA PRO A 164 -14.77 -25.25 -31.81
C PRO A 164 -15.40 -24.00 -31.19
N ALA A 165 -14.99 -22.84 -31.69
CA ALA A 165 -15.53 -21.53 -31.30
C ALA A 165 -16.98 -21.34 -31.77
#